data_AF-A0A846T0K4-F1
#
_entry.id   AF-A0A846T0K4-F1
#
_cell.length_a   1.000
_cell.length_b   1.000
_cell.length_c   1.000
_cell.angle_alpha   90.00
_cell.angle_beta   90.00
_cell.angle_gamma   90.00
#
_symmetry.space_group_name_H-M   'P 1'
#
loop_
_entity.id
_entity.type
_entity.pdbx_description
1 polymer ?
#
loop_
_entity_poly.entity_id
_entity_poly.type
_entity_poly.pdbx_seq_one_letter_code
_entity_poly.pdbx_strand_id
1 'polypeptide(L)'
;MIDTRNSKAEIFGETMDVETDYEWDSGYPIIHNVIVIKQVAKKGQVFYDIHGLANIGPAWKRYDMTDLLSEATIRSLAEEICQNATVQKFEDATERAMERFLFNRYSDPFTAPEPKHYTETLREVCA
;
A
#
# COMPACT_ATOMS: atom_id res chain seq x y z
N MET A 1 3.89 12.79 10.14
CA MET A 1 5.13 12.02 10.42
C MET A 1 4.89 10.67 9.80
N ILE A 2 5.79 10.21 8.93
CA ILE A 2 5.62 8.92 8.24
C ILE A 2 6.23 7.85 9.13
N ASP A 3 5.40 6.86 9.47
CA ASP A 3 5.78 5.65 10.18
C ASP A 3 5.87 4.48 9.20
N THR A 4 6.79 3.55 9.43
CA THR A 4 6.95 2.34 8.62
C THR A 4 6.60 1.12 9.45
N ARG A 5 5.76 0.24 8.90
CA ARG A 5 5.38 -1.03 9.51
C ARG A 5 5.79 -2.21 8.63
N ASN A 6 6.48 -3.17 9.24
CA ASN A 6 6.81 -4.43 8.59
C ASN A 6 5.77 -5.49 8.98
N SER A 7 5.16 -6.13 7.99
CA SER A 7 4.19 -7.19 8.21
C SER A 7 4.18 -8.21 7.07
N LYS A 8 3.19 -9.11 7.09
CA LYS A 8 2.96 -10.09 6.03
C LYS A 8 1.61 -9.83 5.40
N ALA A 9 1.56 -9.73 4.08
CA ALA A 9 0.32 -9.53 3.34
C ALA A 9 0.15 -10.61 2.27
N GLU A 10 -1.10 -10.97 1.98
CA GLU A 10 -1.42 -11.81 0.84
C GLU A 10 -1.52 -10.94 -0.43
N ILE A 11 -0.58 -11.13 -1.34
CA ILE A 11 -0.47 -10.39 -2.60
C ILE A 11 -0.39 -11.42 -3.72
N PHE A 12 -1.32 -11.34 -4.67
CA PHE A 12 -1.48 -12.32 -5.76
C PHE A 12 -1.56 -13.79 -5.31
N GLY A 13 -2.15 -14.05 -4.14
CA GLY A 13 -2.30 -15.40 -3.58
C GLY A 13 -1.02 -15.98 -2.95
N GLU A 14 0.04 -15.18 -2.79
CA GLU A 14 1.25 -15.54 -2.05
C GLU A 14 1.38 -14.64 -0.81
N THR A 15 1.71 -15.23 0.34
CA THR A 15 2.04 -14.45 1.54
C THR A 15 3.45 -13.90 1.41
N MET A 16 3.58 -12.57 1.39
CA MET A 16 4.85 -11.88 1.20
C MET A 16 5.17 -10.97 2.38
N ASP A 17 6.47 -10.78 2.65
CA ASP A 17 6.94 -9.76 3.59
C ASP A 17 6.79 -8.37 2.96
N VAL A 18 6.12 -7.47 3.67
CA VAL A 18 5.83 -6.10 3.20
C VAL A 18 6.28 -5.06 4.22
N GLU A 19 6.74 -3.93 3.71
CA GLU A 19 6.93 -2.69 4.45
C GLU A 19 5.87 -1.69 4.00
N THR A 20 5.07 -1.21 4.95
CA THR A 20 3.98 -0.27 4.70
C THR A 20 4.34 1.07 5.34
N ASP A 21 4.52 2.09 4.51
CA ASP A 21 4.70 3.47 4.98
C ASP A 21 3.33 4.15 5.10
N TYR A 22 3.05 4.72 6.25
CA TYR A 22 1.77 5.34 6.55
C TYR A 22 1.92 6.56 7.46
N GLU A 23 0.90 7.40 7.53
CA GLU A 23 0.80 8.46 8.53
C GLU A 23 -0.55 8.42 9.22
N TRP A 24 -0.60 8.93 10.45
CA TRP A 24 -1.86 9.11 11.16
C TRP A 24 -2.50 10.45 10.79
N ASP A 25 -3.72 10.41 10.26
CA ASP A 25 -4.57 11.58 10.08
C ASP A 25 -5.90 11.35 10.79
N SER A 26 -6.24 12.22 11.74
CA SER A 26 -7.53 12.21 12.43
C SER A 26 -7.87 10.86 13.11
N GLY A 27 -6.83 10.14 13.54
CA GLY A 27 -6.94 8.82 14.15
C GLY A 27 -6.87 7.66 13.16
N TYR A 28 -6.66 7.91 11.86
CA TYR A 28 -6.70 6.89 10.80
C TYR A 28 -5.34 6.73 10.11
N PRO A 29 -4.92 5.50 9.78
CA PRO A 29 -3.68 5.30 9.04
C PRO A 29 -3.90 5.54 7.55
N ILE A 30 -3.25 6.55 7.00
CA ILE A 30 -3.16 6.81 5.57
C ILE A 30 -1.94 6.09 5.04
N ILE A 31 -2.16 5.06 4.21
CA ILE A 31 -1.08 4.30 3.57
C ILE A 31 -0.59 5.09 2.35
N HIS A 32 0.71 5.37 2.32
CA HIS A 32 1.39 6.06 1.22
C HIS A 32 2.12 5.10 0.31
N ASN A 33 2.73 4.05 0.87
CA ASN A 33 3.52 3.10 0.11
C ASN A 33 3.42 1.70 0.71
N VAL A 34 3.37 0.68 -0.15
CA VAL A 34 3.53 -0.72 0.22
C VAL A 34 4.64 -1.36 -0.62
N ILE A 35 5.76 -1.65 0.03
CA ILE A 35 6.93 -2.27 -0.56
C ILE A 35 6.97 -3.76 -0.21
N VAL A 36 6.93 -4.63 -1.22
CA VAL A 36 7.23 -6.06 -1.04
C VAL A 36 8.74 -6.26 -1.04
N ILE A 37 9.24 -7.00 -0.05
CA ILE A 37 10.64 -7.45 -0.01
C ILE A 37 10.68 -8.94 -0.34
N LYS A 38 11.24 -9.28 -1.50
CA LYS A 38 11.39 -10.67 -1.93
C LYS A 38 12.87 -11.06 -2.04
N GLN A 39 13.25 -12.17 -1.43
CA GLN A 39 14.55 -12.78 -1.65
C GLN A 39 14.59 -13.37 -3.07
N VAL A 40 15.49 -12.86 -3.91
CA VAL A 40 15.65 -13.33 -5.29
C VAL A 40 16.81 -14.31 -5.46
N ALA A 41 17.73 -14.35 -4.50
CA ALA A 41 18.79 -15.35 -4.45
C ALA A 41 19.15 -15.70 -3.00
N LYS A 42 19.30 -17.00 -2.71
CA LYS A 42 19.86 -17.48 -1.45
C LYS A 42 21.39 -17.40 -1.48
N LYS A 43 22.02 -17.55 -0.31
CA LYS A 43 23.48 -17.62 -0.20
C LYS A 43 24.04 -18.70 -1.13
N GLY A 44 24.96 -18.31 -2.01
CA GLY A 44 25.60 -19.22 -2.97
C GLY A 44 24.80 -19.48 -4.27
N GLN A 45 23.60 -18.93 -4.41
CA GLN A 45 22.87 -18.97 -5.68
C GLN A 45 23.28 -17.82 -6.59
N VAL A 46 23.31 -18.07 -7.90
CA VAL A 46 23.62 -17.06 -8.91
C VAL A 46 22.35 -16.30 -9.30
N PHE A 47 22.41 -14.98 -9.38
CA PHE A 47 21.38 -14.14 -9.98
C PHE A 47 22.00 -13.17 -10.99
N TYR A 48 21.18 -12.67 -11.90
CA TYR A 48 21.59 -11.71 -12.90
C TYR A 48 21.06 -10.32 -12.55
N ASP A 49 21.91 -9.30 -12.67
CA ASP A 49 21.50 -7.91 -12.52
C ASP A 49 20.83 -7.36 -13.79
N ILE A 50 20.49 -6.06 -13.78
CA ILE A 50 19.85 -5.38 -14.92
C ILE A 50 20.75 -5.29 -16.17
N HIS A 51 22.05 -5.51 -16.01
CA HIS A 51 23.04 -5.52 -17.09
C HIS A 51 23.37 -6.95 -17.55
N GLY A 52 22.71 -7.96 -16.96
CA GLY A 52 22.94 -9.37 -17.29
C GLY A 52 24.22 -9.95 -16.69
N LEU A 53 24.84 -9.30 -15.70
CA LEU A 53 26.02 -9.82 -15.03
C LEU A 53 25.64 -10.79 -13.91
N ALA A 54 26.35 -11.91 -13.85
CA ALA A 54 26.17 -12.93 -12.84
C ALA A 54 26.75 -12.48 -11.50
N ASN A 55 25.94 -12.54 -10.46
CA ASN A 55 26.28 -12.20 -9.08
C ASN A 55 25.92 -13.36 -8.15
N ILE A 56 26.61 -13.47 -7.01
CA ILE A 56 26.36 -14.52 -6.01
C ILE A 56 25.57 -13.93 -4.85
N GLY A 57 24.46 -14.59 -4.50
CA GLY A 57 23.58 -14.18 -3.41
C GLY A 57 24.22 -14.32 -2.01
N PRO A 58 23.53 -13.80 -0.97
CA PRO A 58 22.09 -13.53 -0.98
C PRO A 58 21.74 -12.16 -1.57
N ALA A 59 20.57 -12.09 -2.21
CA ALA A 59 20.05 -10.86 -2.80
C ALA A 59 18.55 -10.71 -2.55
N TRP A 60 18.12 -9.48 -2.28
CA TRP A 60 16.73 -9.10 -2.06
C TRP A 60 16.36 -7.99 -3.04
N LYS A 61 15.12 -8.02 -3.51
CA LYS A 61 14.53 -6.95 -4.30
C LYS A 61 13.34 -6.37 -3.58
N ARG A 62 13.21 -5.06 -3.72
CA ARG A 62 12.09 -4.24 -3.23
C ARG A 62 11.19 -3.96 -4.44
N TYR A 63 9.91 -4.24 -4.31
CA TYR A 63 8.91 -3.95 -5.33
C TYR A 63 7.86 -3.03 -4.73
N ASP A 64 7.67 -1.87 -5.35
CA ASP A 64 6.55 -1.00 -5.02
C ASP A 64 5.28 -1.60 -5.62
N MET A 65 4.37 -1.96 -4.72
CA MET A 65 3.12 -2.64 -5.06
C MET A 65 1.91 -1.74 -4.82
N THR A 66 2.10 -0.50 -4.38
CA THR A 66 1.04 0.41 -3.91
C THR A 66 -0.15 0.46 -4.87
N ASP A 67 0.12 0.64 -6.16
CA ASP A 67 -0.92 0.75 -7.20
C ASP A 67 -1.49 -0.60 -7.67
N LEU A 68 -0.86 -1.71 -7.29
CA LEU A 68 -1.24 -3.05 -7.73
C LEU A 68 -2.05 -3.80 -6.66
N LEU A 69 -2.13 -3.27 -5.45
CA LEU A 69 -2.90 -3.89 -4.37
C LEU A 69 -4.40 -3.78 -4.59
N SER A 70 -5.09 -4.84 -4.18
CA SER A 70 -6.54 -4.84 -4.09
C SER A 70 -6.99 -4.00 -2.89
N GLU A 71 -8.21 -3.45 -2.97
CA GLU A 71 -8.85 -2.75 -1.87
C GLU A 71 -8.89 -3.59 -0.59
N ALA A 72 -9.17 -4.90 -0.71
CA ALA A 72 -9.19 -5.84 0.40
C ALA A 72 -7.81 -5.97 1.09
N THR A 73 -6.72 -5.99 0.31
CA THR A 73 -5.36 -6.05 0.86
C THR A 73 -5.00 -4.77 1.63
N ILE A 74 -5.35 -3.61 1.07
CA ILE A 74 -5.09 -2.30 1.70
C ILE A 74 -5.88 -2.18 3.00
N ARG A 75 -7.14 -2.61 2.98
CA ARG A 75 -8.00 -2.70 4.16
C ARG A 75 -7.38 -3.56 5.26
N SER A 76 -6.92 -4.76 4.91
CA SER A 76 -6.26 -5.66 5.87
C SER A 76 -5.00 -5.03 6.49
N LEU A 77 -4.19 -4.32 5.69
CA LEU A 77 -3.01 -3.61 6.19
C LEU A 77 -3.38 -2.46 7.14
N ALA A 78 -4.39 -1.66 6.79
CA ALA A 78 -4.88 -0.57 7.63
C ALA A 78 -5.43 -1.10 8.97
N GLU A 79 -6.20 -2.18 8.95
CA GLU A 79 -6.71 -2.85 10.16
C GLU A 79 -5.56 -3.37 11.03
N GLU A 80 -4.53 -3.96 10.43
CA GLU A 80 -3.35 -4.42 11.15
C GLU A 80 -2.62 -3.24 11.82
N ILE A 81 -2.45 -2.13 11.10
CA ILE A 81 -1.87 -0.90 11.66
C ILE A 81 -2.69 -0.40 12.85
N CYS A 82 -4.02 -0.33 12.70
CA CYS A 82 -4.94 0.09 13.77
C CYS A 82 -4.91 -0.84 15.00
N GLN A 83 -4.91 -2.16 14.81
CA GLN A 83 -4.88 -3.14 15.91
C GLN A 83 -3.61 -3.02 16.75
N ASN A 84 -2.51 -2.62 16.14
CA ASN A 84 -1.23 -2.45 16.82
C ASN A 84 -1.01 -1.04 17.34
N ALA A 85 -1.92 -0.11 17.05
CA ALA A 85 -1.89 1.25 17.58
C ALA A 85 -2.61 1.28 18.93
N THR A 86 -1.92 1.74 19.97
CA THR A 86 -2.45 1.84 21.34
C THR A 86 -3.42 3.02 21.55
N VAL A 87 -4.13 3.48 20.52
CA VAL A 87 -4.92 4.73 20.58
C VAL A 87 -6.41 4.47 20.34
N GLN A 88 -7.21 4.97 21.28
CA GLN A 88 -8.67 4.92 21.31
C GLN A 88 -9.30 5.72 20.16
N LYS A 89 -10.00 5.02 19.26
CA LYS A 89 -11.33 5.30 18.68
C LYS A 89 -11.36 4.82 17.23
N PHE A 90 -12.06 3.71 17.00
CA PHE A 90 -12.23 3.17 15.65
C PHE A 90 -13.66 2.65 15.46
N GLU A 91 -14.57 3.56 15.15
CA GLU A 91 -15.66 3.30 14.22
C GLU A 91 -15.30 4.12 12.96
N ASP A 92 -15.32 3.50 11.79
CA ASP A 92 -15.03 4.07 10.45
C ASP A 92 -13.56 4.27 10.00
N ALA A 93 -12.59 3.58 10.61
CA ALA A 93 -11.17 3.67 10.21
C ALA A 93 -10.86 3.24 8.79
N THR A 94 -11.53 2.16 8.42
CA THR A 94 -11.25 1.40 7.22
C THR A 94 -11.79 2.10 5.98
N GLU A 95 -12.97 2.72 6.10
CA GLU A 95 -13.63 3.41 4.99
C GLU A 95 -12.88 4.69 4.62
N ARG A 96 -12.42 5.49 5.59
CA ARG A 96 -11.71 6.75 5.31
C ARG A 96 -10.30 6.55 4.74
N ALA A 97 -9.57 5.54 5.22
CA ALA A 97 -8.26 5.21 4.66
C ALA A 97 -8.38 4.77 3.19
N MET A 98 -9.43 4.01 2.89
CA MET A 98 -9.77 3.54 1.55
C MET A 98 -10.22 4.68 0.62
N GLU A 99 -11.12 5.55 1.07
CA GLU A 99 -11.58 6.72 0.31
C GLU A 99 -10.40 7.60 -0.12
N ARG A 100 -9.43 7.82 0.78
CA ARG A 100 -8.28 8.69 0.50
C ARG A 100 -7.20 8.01 -0.33
N PHE A 101 -7.01 6.70 -0.18
CA PHE A 101 -6.18 5.91 -1.10
C PHE A 101 -6.75 5.96 -2.53
N LEU A 102 -8.05 5.74 -2.69
CA LEU A 102 -8.72 5.85 -3.99
C LEU A 102 -8.61 7.28 -4.54
N PHE A 103 -8.80 8.30 -3.70
CA PHE A 103 -8.59 9.69 -4.09
C PHE A 103 -7.20 9.90 -4.67
N ASN A 104 -6.13 9.48 -3.98
CA ASN A 104 -4.74 9.64 -4.45
C ASN A 104 -4.47 8.88 -5.76
N ARG A 105 -5.10 7.70 -5.94
CA ARG A 105 -4.99 6.89 -7.16
C ARG A 105 -5.70 7.52 -8.36
N TYR A 106 -6.85 8.16 -8.14
CA TYR A 106 -7.65 8.78 -9.20
C TYR A 106 -7.34 10.26 -9.45
N SER A 107 -6.57 10.90 -8.57
CA SER A 107 -6.11 12.29 -8.71
C SER A 107 -4.75 12.40 -9.40
N ASP A 108 -4.44 11.47 -10.31
CA ASP A 108 -3.38 11.65 -11.30
C ASP A 108 -3.58 13.02 -12.00
N PRO A 109 -2.63 13.97 -11.85
CA PRO A 109 -2.81 15.38 -12.25
C PRO A 109 -3.04 15.58 -13.75
N PHE A 110 -2.95 14.54 -14.57
CA PHE A 110 -3.22 14.60 -16.01
C PHE A 110 -4.70 14.40 -16.38
N THR A 111 -5.56 13.99 -15.45
CA THR A 111 -7.00 13.71 -15.74
C THR A 111 -7.99 14.09 -14.64
N ALA A 112 -7.59 14.87 -13.63
CA ALA A 112 -8.52 15.25 -12.55
C ALA A 112 -9.58 16.27 -13.03
N PRO A 113 -10.90 15.97 -12.94
CA PRO A 113 -11.93 16.98 -13.14
C PRO A 113 -11.92 17.97 -11.98
N GLU A 114 -12.21 19.25 -12.27
CA GLU A 114 -12.14 20.32 -11.27
C GLU A 114 -12.99 20.03 -10.01
N PRO A 115 -12.55 20.50 -8.81
CA PRO A 115 -13.22 20.29 -7.51
C PRO A 115 -14.73 20.56 -7.48
N LYS A 116 -15.21 21.43 -8.37
CA LYS A 116 -16.62 21.79 -8.54
C LYS A 116 -17.52 20.67 -9.10
N HIS A 117 -16.95 19.60 -9.66
CA HIS A 117 -17.69 18.47 -10.21
C HIS A 117 -17.83 17.28 -9.24
N TYR A 118 -17.18 17.32 -8.07
CA TYR A 118 -17.18 16.19 -7.11
C TYR A 118 -18.52 15.96 -6.42
N THR A 119 -19.37 17.00 -6.29
CA THR A 119 -20.72 16.84 -5.74
C THR A 119 -21.71 16.24 -6.74
N GLU A 120 -21.43 16.30 -8.04
CA GLU A 120 -22.28 15.71 -9.09
C GLU A 120 -21.96 14.22 -9.29
N THR A 121 -20.69 13.83 -9.28
CA THR A 121 -20.27 12.44 -9.53
C THR A 121 -20.62 11.45 -8.40
N LEU A 122 -20.66 11.89 -7.14
CA LEU A 122 -21.09 11.03 -6.02
C LEU A 122 -22.59 10.69 -6.04
N ARG A 123 -23.42 11.49 -6.74
CA ARG A 123 -24.85 11.17 -6.88
C ARG A 123 -25.15 10.18 -7.99
N GLU A 124 -24.31 10.08 -9.02
CA GLU A 124 -24.54 9.15 -10.14
C GLU A 124 -24.03 7.73 -9.88
N VAL A 125 -23.11 7.53 -8.92
CA VAL A 125 -22.60 6.19 -8.57
C VAL A 125 -23.53 5.44 -7.61
N CYS A 126 -24.46 6.14 -6.96
CA CYS A 126 -25.43 5.57 -6.02
C CYS A 126 -26.89 5.59 -6.53
N ALA A 127 -27.10 5.62 -7.85
CA ALA A 127 -28.41 5.47 -8.48
C ALA A 127 -28.52 4.16 -9.26
#